data_AF-R6IBU4-F1
#
_entry.id   AF-R6IBU4-F1
#
_cell.length_a   1.000
_cell.length_b   1.000
_cell.length_c   1.000
_cell.angle_alpha   90.00
_cell.angle_beta   90.00
_cell.angle_gamma   90.00
#
_symmetry.space_group_name_H-M   'P 1'
#
loop_
_entity.id
_entity.type
_entity.pdbx_description
1 polymer ?
#
loop_
_entity_poly.entity_id
_entity_poly.type
_entity_poly.pdbx_seq_one_letter_code
_entity_poly.pdbx_strand_id
1 'polypeptide(L)' 'MDHFTAIENAWLEPPQSLVEAVYSCELCNEAVCAGDLYIELDGLIICIDCLDSLTARELAVEVLNNKITAAG' A
#
# COMPACT_ATOMS: atom_id res chain seq x y z
N MET A 1 -30.35 -5.46 -34.60
CA MET A 1 -30.89 -4.69 -33.45
C MET A 1 -29.95 -4.78 -32.25
N ASP A 2 -28.64 -4.94 -32.50
CA ASP A 2 -27.70 -5.54 -31.52
C ASP A 2 -26.74 -4.51 -30.93
N HIS A 3 -26.75 -3.29 -31.48
CA HIS A 3 -25.79 -2.23 -31.13
C HIS A 3 -26.24 -1.44 -29.88
N PHE A 4 -27.55 -1.32 -29.64
CA PHE A 4 -28.09 -0.64 -28.46
C PHE A 4 -27.97 -1.50 -27.19
N THR A 5 -28.27 -2.80 -27.31
CA THR A 5 -28.16 -3.77 -26.21
C THR A 5 -26.73 -3.94 -25.71
N ALA A 6 -25.73 -3.82 -26.60
CA ALA A 6 -24.32 -3.85 -26.22
C ALA A 6 -23.93 -2.65 -25.34
N ILE A 7 -24.46 -1.46 -25.66
CA ILE A 7 -24.19 -0.23 -24.91
C ILE A 7 -24.85 -0.29 -23.52
N GLU A 8 -26.11 -0.74 -23.42
CA GLU A 8 -26.79 -0.86 -22.13
C GLU A 8 -26.09 -1.87 -21.20
N ASN A 9 -25.58 -2.98 -21.74
CA ASN A 9 -24.82 -3.95 -20.94
C ASN A 9 -23.48 -3.39 -20.47
N ALA A 10 -22.79 -2.58 -21.28
CA ALA A 10 -21.53 -1.94 -20.89
C ALA A 10 -21.68 -0.95 -19.72
N TRP A 11 -22.89 -0.42 -19.50
CA TRP A 11 -23.18 0.49 -18.37
C TRP A 11 -23.51 -0.27 -17.08
N LEU A 12 -23.79 -1.57 -17.16
CA LEU A 12 -24.04 -2.47 -16.04
C LEU A 12 -22.77 -3.17 -15.55
N GLU A 13 -21.68 -3.09 -16.31
CA GLU A 13 -20.40 -3.64 -15.88
C GLU A 13 -19.87 -2.78 -14.72
N PRO A 14 -19.72 -3.35 -13.51
CA PRO A 14 -19.13 -2.60 -12.41
C PRO A 14 -17.75 -2.12 -12.86
N PRO A 15 -17.37 -0.86 -12.58
CA PRO A 15 -16.03 -0.39 -12.90
C PRO A 15 -15.07 -1.39 -12.29
N GLN A 16 -14.17 -1.94 -13.12
CA GLN A 16 -13.14 -2.83 -12.63
C GLN A 16 -12.33 -2.01 -11.64
N SER A 17 -12.58 -2.23 -10.35
CA SER A 17 -11.77 -1.71 -9.26
C SER A 17 -10.45 -2.45 -9.35
N LEU A 18 -9.64 -2.05 -10.33
CA LEU A 18 -8.24 -2.42 -10.39
C LEU A 18 -7.67 -1.81 -9.13
N VAL A 19 -7.49 -2.66 -8.11
CA VAL A 19 -6.67 -2.35 -6.95
C VAL A 19 -5.27 -2.18 -7.52
N GLU A 20 -4.96 -0.97 -7.96
CA GLU A 20 -3.62 -0.60 -8.36
C GLU A 20 -2.78 -0.69 -7.09
N ALA A 21 -1.82 -1.62 -7.10
CA ALA A 21 -0.76 -1.66 -6.11
C ALA A 21 0.04 -0.36 -6.26
N VAL A 22 -0.14 0.57 -5.32
CA VAL A 22 0.46 1.90 -5.38
C VAL A 22 1.87 1.87 -4.79
N TYR A 23 2.06 1.08 -3.72
CA TYR A 23 3.32 0.97 -3.00
C TYR A 23 3.60 -0.47 -2.57
N SER A 24 4.84 -0.77 -2.19
CA SER A 24 5.24 -2.06 -1.60
C SER A 24 5.76 -1.83 -0.19
N CYS A 25 5.34 -2.65 0.77
CA CYS A 25 5.86 -2.61 2.13
C CYS A 25 7.32 -3.08 2.15
N GLU A 26 8.22 -2.32 2.75
CA GLU A 26 9.66 -2.63 2.79
C GLU A 26 9.99 -3.82 3.72
N LEU A 27 9.08 -4.18 4.64
CA LEU A 27 9.31 -5.25 5.62
C LEU A 27 8.83 -6.63 5.12
N CYS A 28 7.59 -6.71 4.62
CA CYS A 28 7.01 -7.96 4.12
C CYS A 28 7.01 -8.06 2.59
N ASN A 29 7.38 -6.99 1.88
CA ASN A 29 7.34 -6.90 0.43
C ASN A 29 5.93 -7.09 -0.17
N GLU A 30 4.90 -6.89 0.65
CA GLU A 30 3.50 -7.00 0.25
C GLU A 30 3.02 -5.71 -0.42
N ALA A 31 2.13 -5.84 -1.41
CA ALA A 31 1.60 -4.69 -2.14
C ALA A 31 0.56 -3.93 -1.31
N VAL A 32 0.81 -2.65 -1.09
CA VAL A 32 -0.15 -1.70 -0.53
C VAL A 32 -0.99 -1.17 -1.68
N CYS A 33 -2.25 -1.58 -1.72
CA CYS A 33 -3.17 -1.19 -2.79
C CYS A 33 -3.86 0.15 -2.48
N ALA A 34 -4.44 0.75 -3.51
CA ALA A 34 -5.21 1.97 -3.35
C ALA A 34 -6.38 1.76 -2.35
N GLY A 35 -6.32 2.48 -1.21
CA GLY A 35 -7.29 2.36 -0.13
C GLY A 35 -6.77 1.65 1.12
N ASP A 36 -5.62 0.98 1.02
CA ASP A 36 -4.94 0.40 2.19
C ASP A 36 -4.28 1.49 3.04
N LEU A 37 -4.31 1.27 4.35
CA LEU A 37 -3.60 2.11 5.30
C LEU A 37 -2.12 1.71 5.28
N TYR A 38 -1.25 2.71 5.34
CA TYR A 38 0.19 2.53 5.48
C TYR A 38 0.79 3.74 6.21
N ILE A 39 2.02 3.57 6.70
CA ILE A 39 2.82 4.68 7.21
C ILE A 39 4.06 4.87 6.32
N GLU A 40 4.38 6.12 6.02
CA GLU A 40 5.64 6.49 5.39
C GLU A 40 6.61 6.99 6.47
N LEU A 41 7.79 6.37 6.56
CA LEU A 41 8.85 6.74 7.49
C LEU A 41 10.15 6.96 6.72
N ASP A 42 10.51 8.23 6.50
CA ASP A 42 11.72 8.61 5.74
C ASP A 42 11.78 7.94 4.34
N GLY A 43 10.65 7.90 3.63
CA GLY A 43 10.55 7.24 2.32
C GLY A 43 10.48 5.70 2.35
N LEU A 44 10.41 5.08 3.53
CA LEU A 44 10.09 3.67 3.69
C LEU A 44 8.57 3.53 3.84
N ILE A 45 7.96 2.67 3.04
CA ILE A 45 6.53 2.35 3.14
C ILE A 45 6.36 1.11 4.00
N ILE A 46 5.53 1.19 5.03
CA ILE A 46 5.24 0.07 5.93
C ILE A 46 3.72 -0.12 6.01
N CYS A 47 3.25 -1.33 5.71
CA CYS A 47 1.83 -1.67 5.85
C CYS A 47 1.41 -1.74 7.32
N ILE A 48 0.11 -1.56 7.60
CA ILE A 48 -0.42 -1.61 8.96
C ILE A 48 -0.22 -2.98 9.62
N ASP A 49 -0.28 -4.08 8.87
CA ASP A 49 -0.07 -5.42 9.44
C ASP A 49 1.34 -5.59 10.03
N CYS A 50 2.37 -5.08 9.34
CA CYS A 50 3.72 -5.04 9.88
C CYS A 50 3.85 -4.04 11.02
N LEU A 51 3.14 -2.90 10.96
CA LEU A 51 3.15 -1.91 12.02
C LEU A 51 2.52 -2.43 13.32
N ASP A 52 1.42 -3.16 13.23
CA ASP A 52 0.70 -3.73 14.38
C ASP A 52 1.48 -4.90 15.01
N SER A 53 2.19 -5.66 14.17
CA SER A 53 3.05 -6.75 14.62
C SER A 53 4.33 -6.28 15.31
N LEU A 54 4.82 -5.08 14.97
CA LEU A 54 6.05 -4.52 15.53
C LEU A 54 5.74 -3.62 16.72
N THR A 55 6.50 -3.80 17.81
CA THR A 55 6.50 -2.78 18.86
C THR A 55 7.23 -1.53 18.38
N ALA A 56 6.86 -0.36 18.94
CA ALA A 56 7.52 0.92 18.63
C ALA A 56 9.06 0.86 18.76
N ARG A 57 9.57 0.00 19.65
CA ARG A 57 10.99 -0.26 19.82
C ARG A 57 11.60 -0.99 18.64
N GLU A 58 10.96 -2.06 18.15
CA GLU A 58 11.47 -2.84 17.01
C GLU A 58 11.42 -2.03 15.73
N LEU A 59 10.34 -1.26 15.53
CA LEU A 59 10.25 -0.31 14.43
C LEU A 59 11.40 0.70 14.48
N ALA A 60 11.70 1.27 15.66
CA ALA A 60 12.82 2.20 15.80
C ALA A 60 14.18 1.53 15.56
N VAL A 61 14.36 0.26 15.90
CA VAL A 61 15.62 -0.45 15.67
C VAL A 61 15.82 -0.82 14.20
N GLU A 62 14.78 -1.33 13.55
CA GLU A 62 14.87 -1.79 12.15
C GLU A 62 14.87 -0.61 11.17
N VAL A 63 13.98 0.37 11.41
CA VAL A 63 13.71 1.48 10.48
C VAL A 63 14.52 2.72 10.82
N LEU A 64 14.54 3.13 12.09
CA LEU A 64 15.19 4.39 12.49
C LEU A 64 16.70 4.22 12.72
N ASN A 65 17.16 3.10 13.30
CA ASN A 65 18.57 2.88 13.67
C ASN A 65 19.53 2.89 12.46
N ASN A 66 19.07 2.44 11.28
CA ASN A 66 19.84 2.53 10.03
C ASN A 66 19.96 3.95 9.47
N LYS A 67 19.17 4.91 9.99
CA LYS A 67 19.09 6.29 9.50
C LYS A 67 19.50 7.35 10.53
N ILE A 68 19.78 6.96 11.77
CA ILE A 68 20.43 7.84 12.75
C ILE A 68 21.92 7.95 12.36
N THR A 69 22.18 8.71 11.31
CA THR A 69 23.52 9.24 11.10
C THR A 69 23.71 10.26 12.21
N ALA A 70 24.40 9.87 13.28
CA ALA A 70 24.90 10.81 14.26
C ALA A 70 25.84 11.75 13.50
N ALA A 71 25.33 12.92 13.13
CA ALA A 71 26.15 14.03 12.66
C ALA A 71 27.00 14.46 13.87
N GLY A 72 28.19 13.87 13.97
CA GLY A 72 29.25 14.27 14.89
C GLY A 72 29.92 15.56 14.45
#